data_AF-A0A653WPE4-F1
#
_entry.id   AF-A0A653WPE4-F1
#
_cell.length_a   1.000
_cell.length_b   1.000
_cell.length_c   1.000
_cell.angle_alpha   90.00
_cell.angle_beta   90.00
_cell.angle_gamma   90.00
#
_symmetry.space_group_name_H-M   'P 1'
#
loop_
_entity.id
_entity.type
_entity.pdbx_description
1 polymer ?
#
loop_
_entity_poly.entity_id
_entity_poly.type
_entity_poly.pdbx_seq_one_letter_code
_entity_poly.pdbx_strand_id
1 'polypeptide(L)'
;MNHPHKLVRLNLHLRPEHLNRLTTLACALGKKKCRDTRLAEAMELALTAGLAWDDADLLELAKPDREEPQWLALGPIVRTR
;
A
#
# COMPACT_ATOMS: atom_id res chain seq x y z
N MET A 1 17.29 21.31 5.66
CA MET A 1 16.80 21.08 4.28
C MET A 1 15.28 21.22 4.27
N ASN A 2 14.76 22.30 3.68
CA ASN A 2 13.32 22.49 3.48
C ASN A 2 12.81 21.37 2.55
N HIS A 3 12.13 20.38 3.11
CA HIS A 3 11.43 19.40 2.29
C HIS A 3 10.23 20.13 1.67
N PRO A 4 10.10 20.21 0.34
CA PRO A 4 8.92 20.81 -0.24
C PRO A 4 7.71 20.02 0.25
N HIS A 5 6.78 20.68 0.93
CA HIS A 5 5.46 20.16 1.31
C HIS A 5 4.57 19.92 0.08
N LYS A 6 5.16 19.53 -1.05
CA LYS A 6 4.45 19.25 -2.29
C LYS A 6 3.77 17.90 -2.11
N LEU A 7 2.45 17.94 -1.96
CA LEU A 7 1.64 16.74 -2.05
C LEU A 7 1.81 16.14 -3.46
N VAL A 8 2.26 14.89 -3.52
CA VAL A 8 2.33 14.12 -4.75
C VAL A 8 1.09 13.26 -4.87
N ARG A 9 0.54 13.14 -6.07
CA ARG A 9 -0.59 12.25 -6.34
C ARG A 9 -0.06 10.82 -6.46
N LEU A 10 -0.54 9.95 -5.58
CA LEU A 10 -0.25 8.52 -5.60
C LEU A 10 -1.45 7.81 -6.25
N ASN A 11 -1.26 7.32 -7.49
CA ASN A 11 -2.26 6.48 -8.16
C ASN A 11 -1.90 5.01 -7.88
N LEU A 12 -2.74 4.32 -7.11
CA LEU A 12 -2.55 2.91 -6.75
C LEU A 12 -3.76 2.09 -7.18
N HIS A 13 -3.48 0.89 -7.67
CA HIS A 13 -4.46 -0.18 -7.79
C HIS A 13 -4.34 -1.08 -6.57
N LEU A 14 -5.45 -1.26 -5.85
CA LEU A 14 -5.53 -2.12 -4.66
C LEU A 14 -6.72 -3.04 -4.81
N ARG A 15 -6.58 -4.28 -4.33
CA ARG A 15 -7.72 -5.17 -4.14
C ARG A 15 -8.72 -4.54 -3.15
N PRO A 16 -10.04 -4.60 -3.39
CA PRO A 16 -11.05 -4.05 -2.50
C PRO A 16 -10.90 -4.54 -1.04
N GLU A 17 -10.55 -5.81 -0.86
CA GLU A 17 -10.37 -6.43 0.46
C GLU A 17 -9.19 -5.79 1.22
N HIS A 18 -8.10 -5.48 0.51
CA HIS A 18 -6.94 -4.80 1.10
C HIS A 18 -7.30 -3.37 1.51
N LEU A 19 -8.09 -2.64 0.71
CA LEU A 19 -8.56 -1.30 1.04
C LEU A 19 -9.44 -1.31 2.30
N ASN A 20 -10.34 -2.28 2.42
CA ASN A 20 -11.18 -2.47 3.62
C ASN A 20 -10.32 -2.76 4.86
N ARG A 21 -9.30 -3.60 4.72
CA ARG A 21 -8.37 -3.92 5.80
C ARG A 21 -7.54 -2.71 6.23
N LEU A 22 -7.04 -1.91 5.27
CA LEU A 22 -6.32 -0.67 5.55
C LEU A 22 -7.21 0.37 6.23
N THR A 23 -8.47 0.50 5.82
CA THR A 23 -9.44 1.40 6.47
C THR A 23 -9.70 0.96 7.92
N THR A 24 -9.90 -0.33 8.15
CA THR A 24 -10.05 -0.89 9.50
C THR A 24 -8.83 -0.61 10.37
N LEU A 25 -7.63 -0.80 9.81
CA LEU A 25 -6.37 -0.53 10.50
C LEU A 25 -6.22 0.97 10.81
N ALA A 26 -6.62 1.86 9.89
CA ALA A 26 -6.62 3.30 10.13
C ALA A 26 -7.53 3.64 11.31
N CYS A 27 -8.76 3.14 11.34
CA CYS A 27 -9.69 3.34 12.46
C CYS A 27 -9.11 2.84 13.79
N ALA A 28 -8.50 1.65 13.80
CA ALA A 28 -7.85 1.10 15.00
C ALA A 28 -6.67 1.96 15.48
N LEU A 29 -5.86 2.46 14.53
CA LEU A 29 -4.80 3.41 14.84
C LEU A 29 -5.33 4.72 15.40
N GLY A 30 -6.45 5.22 14.88
CA GLY A 30 -7.05 6.46 15.35
C GLY A 30 -7.53 6.33 16.80
N LYS A 31 -8.16 5.20 17.13
CA LYS A 31 -8.50 4.84 18.52
C LYS A 31 -7.25 4.77 19.40
N LYS A 32 -6.18 4.12 18.94
CA LYS A 32 -4.92 3.99 19.70
C LYS A 32 -4.22 5.33 19.94
N LYS A 33 -4.26 6.24 18.96
CA LYS A 33 -3.59 7.55 19.03
C LYS A 33 -4.51 8.67 19.56
N CYS A 34 -5.77 8.36 19.88
CA CYS A 34 -6.80 9.32 20.28
C CYS A 34 -6.96 10.51 19.31
N ARG A 35 -6.80 10.27 18.01
CA ARG A 35 -7.00 11.28 16.95
C ARG A 35 -7.38 10.61 15.64
N ASP A 36 -7.93 11.37 14.71
CA ASP A 36 -8.11 10.88 13.35
C ASP A 36 -6.76 10.55 12.71
N THR A 37 -6.74 9.43 12.01
CA THR A 37 -5.57 8.86 11.35
C THR A 37 -5.87 8.71 9.87
N ARG A 38 -4.91 9.10 9.04
CA ARG A 38 -5.05 9.01 7.59
C ARG A 38 -4.84 7.55 7.16
N LEU A 39 -5.49 7.16 6.06
CA LEU A 39 -5.25 5.86 5.42
C LEU A 39 -3.75 5.62 5.12
N ALA A 40 -3.02 6.69 4.78
CA ALA A 40 -1.58 6.65 4.57
C ALA A 40 -0.79 6.18 5.80
N GLU A 41 -1.21 6.53 7.03
CA GLU A 41 -0.54 6.04 8.25
C GLU A 41 -0.75 4.54 8.45
N ALA A 42 -1.92 4.03 8.10
CA ALA A 42 -2.21 2.59 8.13
C ALA A 42 -1.44 1.84 7.04
N MET A 43 -1.31 2.43 5.85
CA MET A 43 -0.52 1.89 4.75
C MET A 43 0.96 1.82 5.13
N GLU A 44 1.51 2.89 5.71
CA GLU A 44 2.89 2.91 6.21
C GLU A 44 3.13 1.81 7.24
N LEU A 45 2.23 1.65 8.20
CA LEU A 45 2.34 0.58 9.20
C LEU A 45 2.29 -0.82 8.57
N ALA A 46 1.38 -1.04 7.63
CA ALA A 46 1.26 -2.32 6.94
C ALA A 46 2.51 -2.64 6.09
N LEU A 47 3.08 -1.62 5.43
CA LEU A 47 4.33 -1.75 4.67
C LEU A 47 5.50 -2.02 5.58
N THR A 48 5.67 -1.30 6.69
CA THR A 48 6.74 -1.58 7.67
C THR A 48 6.68 -3.01 8.21
N ALA A 49 5.47 -3.54 8.45
CA ALA A 49 5.31 -4.93 8.86
C ALA A 49 5.66 -5.93 7.75
N GLY A 50 5.27 -5.66 6.49
CA GLY A 50 5.58 -6.52 5.35
C GLY A 50 7.05 -6.47 4.93
N LEU A 51 7.66 -5.29 4.95
CA LEU A 51 9.08 -5.05 4.66
C LEU A 51 10.01 -5.45 5.81
N ALA A 52 9.47 -6.03 6.89
CA ALA A 52 10.29 -6.71 7.88
C ALA A 52 10.85 -8.04 7.34
N TRP A 53 10.29 -8.56 6.25
CA TRP A 53 10.75 -9.75 5.55
C TRP A 53 11.78 -9.37 4.48
N ASP A 54 12.66 -10.30 4.12
CA ASP A 54 13.60 -10.06 3.02
C ASP A 54 12.89 -10.16 1.65
N ASP A 55 13.55 -9.64 0.62
CA ASP A 55 12.98 -9.61 -0.73
C ASP A 55 12.68 -11.01 -1.28
N ALA A 56 13.47 -12.02 -0.90
CA ALA A 56 13.26 -13.39 -1.37
C ALA A 56 12.00 -13.99 -0.76
N ASP A 57 11.80 -13.83 0.55
CA ASP A 57 10.61 -14.24 1.28
C ASP A 57 9.34 -13.59 0.71
N LEU A 58 9.43 -12.32 0.32
CA LEU A 58 8.32 -11.60 -0.31
C LEU A 58 7.98 -12.13 -1.70
N LEU A 59 8.99 -12.50 -2.50
CA LEU A 59 8.79 -13.03 -3.85
C LEU A 59 8.10 -14.40 -3.84
N GLU A 60 8.29 -15.21 -2.79
CA GLU A 60 7.58 -16.48 -2.62
C GLU A 60 6.06 -16.32 -2.45
N LEU A 61 5.58 -15.12 -2.10
CA LEU A 61 4.15 -14.81 -2.03
C LEU A 61 3.55 -14.47 -3.40
N ALA A 62 4.37 -14.30 -4.44
CA ALA A 62 3.89 -13.95 -5.77
C ALA A 62 3.07 -15.10 -6.35
N LYS A 63 1.86 -14.76 -6.80
CA LYS A 63 1.01 -15.70 -7.53
C LYS A 63 1.30 -15.61 -9.03
N PRO A 64 1.17 -16.73 -9.77
CA PRO A 64 1.31 -16.69 -11.21
C PRO A 64 0.22 -15.80 -11.83
N ASP A 65 0.52 -15.17 -12.97
CA ASP A 65 -0.40 -14.27 -13.67
C ASP A 65 -1.77 -14.90 -13.98
N ARG A 66 -1.82 -16.22 -14.17
CA ARG A 66 -3.08 -16.96 -14.38
C ARG A 66 -4.03 -16.87 -13.19
N GLU A 67 -3.48 -16.77 -11.98
CA GLU A 67 -4.25 -16.62 -10.74
C GLU A 67 -4.57 -15.15 -10.43
N GLU A 68 -3.79 -14.21 -10.95
CA GLU A 68 -3.99 -12.78 -10.76
C GLU A 68 -4.04 -11.98 -12.08
N PRO A 69 -4.97 -12.32 -13.01
CA PRO A 69 -5.02 -11.72 -14.34
C PRO A 69 -5.28 -10.22 -14.33
N GLN A 70 -5.83 -9.69 -13.23
CA GLN A 70 -6.05 -8.26 -13.05
C GLN A 70 -4.75 -7.44 -13.14
N TRP A 71 -3.60 -7.99 -12.74
CA TRP A 71 -2.34 -7.24 -12.81
C TRP A 71 -1.82 -7.12 -14.24
N LEU A 72 -1.97 -8.17 -15.06
CA LEU A 72 -1.70 -8.10 -16.50
C LEU A 72 -2.58 -7.07 -17.21
N ALA A 73 -3.86 -6.97 -16.82
CA ALA A 73 -4.83 -6.07 -17.44
C ALA A 73 -4.51 -4.57 -17.24
N LEU A 74 -3.72 -4.21 -16.23
CA LEU A 74 -3.36 -2.81 -15.95
C LEU A 74 -2.32 -2.25 -16.94
N GLY A 75 -1.65 -3.11 -17.71
CA GLY A 75 -0.58 -2.71 -18.62
C GLY A 75 0.65 -2.15 -17.90
N PRO A 76 1.71 -1.82 -18.65
CA PRO A 76 2.93 -1.27 -18.06
C PRO A 76 2.71 0.13 -17.50
N ILE A 77 3.24 0.40 -16.31
CA ILE A 77 3.26 1.74 -15.73
C ILE A 77 4.32 2.57 -16.48
N VAL A 78 3.90 3.32 -17.50
CA VAL A 78 4.78 4.26 -18.20
C VAL A 78 4.94 5.51 -17.33
N ARG A 79 6.10 5.63 -16.68
CA ARG A 79 6.51 6.88 -16.01
C ARG A 79 7.25 7.73 -17.05
N THR A 80 6.55 8.59 -17.77
CA THR A 80 7.21 9.67 -18.53
C THR A 80 7.96 10.54 -17.54
N ARG A 81 9.28 10.58 -17.66
CA ARG A 81 10.16 11.46 -16.88
C ARG A 81 9.92 12.92 -17.23
#